data_AF-A0A017HJW0-F1
#
_entry.id   AF-A0A017HJW0-F1
#
_cell.length_a   1.000
_cell.length_b   1.000
_cell.length_c   1.000
_cell.angle_alpha   90.00
_cell.angle_beta   90.00
_cell.angle_gamma   90.00
#
_symmetry.space_group_name_H-M   'P 1'
#
loop_
_entity.id
_entity.type
_entity.pdbx_description
1 polymer ?
#
loop_
_entity_poly.entity_id
_entity_poly.type
_entity_poly.pdbx_seq_one_letter_code
_entity_poly.pdbx_strand_id
1 'polypeptide(L)'
;MRDDPTTADQPVPDYKSTLNLPETAFPMRAGLPEREPQWLARWERLGVYARLRASAANRTPFVLHDGPPYANGNLHIGHGLNKVLKDMVVRSQQMMGRDSRYIPGWDCHGLPIEWKIEEQYRAKGLNKDDVDVVAFRQECRKFAEAWVEVQREEFKRLGVTGNWADPYLTMDFHAEAVIAAEFQKFLMNGTPLPGLEARHVEPRREDGAGRGRGRIPRHDQPSGLGAFPGCQRRQGHLCSRRSSALGQQAFC
;
A
#
# COMPACT_ATOMS: atom_id res chain seq x y z
N MET A 1 -19.54 74.98 50.40
CA MET A 1 -19.33 74.99 48.93
C MET A 1 -20.02 73.73 48.43
N ARG A 2 -21.02 73.88 47.55
CA ARG A 2 -22.16 72.97 47.37
C ARG A 2 -21.73 71.58 46.88
N ASP A 3 -22.18 70.52 47.57
CA ASP A 3 -22.38 69.20 46.97
C ASP A 3 -23.54 69.33 45.97
N ASP A 4 -23.26 69.09 44.68
CA ASP A 4 -24.23 69.19 43.60
C ASP A 4 -24.84 67.79 43.36
N PRO A 5 -26.10 67.52 43.75
CA PRO A 5 -26.67 66.19 43.70
C PRO A 5 -27.49 66.04 42.42
N THR A 6 -26.94 66.29 41.23
CA THR A 6 -27.68 66.04 39.98
C THR A 6 -26.74 65.84 38.80
N THR A 7 -26.18 64.64 38.66
CA THR A 7 -25.86 64.12 37.33
C THR A 7 -26.61 62.82 37.19
N ALA A 8 -27.90 62.94 36.86
CA ALA A 8 -28.72 61.81 36.47
C ALA A 8 -28.08 61.19 35.23
N ASP A 9 -27.62 59.95 35.39
CA ASP A 9 -27.06 59.08 34.35
C ASP A 9 -28.11 58.94 33.22
N GLN A 10 -27.95 59.76 32.17
CA GLN A 10 -28.83 59.70 31.00
C GLN A 10 -28.54 58.37 30.28
N PRO A 11 -29.55 57.56 29.95
CA PRO A 11 -29.33 56.30 29.28
C PRO A 11 -28.72 56.58 27.89
N VAL A 12 -27.45 56.19 27.72
CA VAL A 12 -26.75 56.30 26.45
C VAL A 12 -27.53 55.49 25.40
N PRO A 13 -27.87 56.04 24.23
CA PRO A 13 -28.63 55.31 23.22
C PRO A 13 -27.88 54.05 22.78
N ASP A 14 -28.56 52.89 22.76
CA ASP A 14 -27.97 51.62 22.32
C ASP A 14 -27.93 51.55 20.78
N TYR A 15 -26.80 51.96 20.21
CA TYR A 15 -26.54 51.92 18.78
C TYR A 15 -26.29 50.52 18.22
N LYS A 16 -26.33 49.44 19.03
CA LYS A 16 -26.11 48.06 18.51
C LYS A 16 -27.12 47.68 17.43
N SER A 17 -28.35 48.19 17.52
CA SER A 17 -29.43 47.93 16.57
C SER A 17 -29.31 48.66 15.23
N THR A 18 -28.45 49.69 15.15
CA THR A 18 -28.20 50.43 13.90
C THR A 18 -26.99 49.91 13.11
N LEU A 19 -26.28 48.92 13.67
CA LEU A 19 -25.12 48.30 13.04
C LEU A 19 -25.53 47.07 12.22
N ASN A 20 -25.18 47.06 10.93
CA ASN A 20 -25.33 45.88 10.07
C ASN A 20 -24.23 44.86 10.35
N LEU A 21 -24.34 44.14 11.47
CA LEU A 21 -23.41 43.09 11.83
C LEU A 21 -23.64 41.84 10.95
N PRO A 22 -22.57 41.12 10.57
CA PRO A 22 -22.71 39.89 9.82
C PRO A 22 -23.30 38.79 10.71
N GLU A 23 -24.52 38.36 10.37
CA GLU A 23 -25.18 37.22 11.00
C GLU A 23 -24.92 35.95 10.20
N THR A 24 -24.46 34.90 10.88
CA THR A 24 -24.22 33.60 10.24
C THR A 24 -24.53 32.46 11.19
N ALA A 25 -25.19 31.44 10.67
CA ALA A 25 -25.39 30.17 11.35
C ALA A 25 -24.10 29.31 11.39
N PHE A 26 -23.01 29.77 10.76
CA PHE A 26 -21.74 29.06 10.73
C PHE A 26 -21.06 29.15 12.11
N PRO A 27 -20.85 28.02 12.80
CA PRO A 27 -20.24 28.05 14.12
C PRO A 27 -18.76 28.45 14.02
N MET A 28 -18.28 29.27 14.96
CA MET A 28 -16.86 29.64 15.05
C MET A 28 -15.94 28.44 15.26
N ARG A 29 -16.40 27.42 15.99
CA ARG A 29 -15.67 26.15 16.18
C ARG A 29 -16.15 25.13 15.17
N ALA A 30 -15.20 24.51 14.49
CA ALA A 30 -15.51 23.63 13.38
C ALA A 30 -16.20 22.32 13.82
N GLY A 31 -15.80 21.70 14.94
CA GLY A 31 -16.40 20.43 15.40
C GLY A 31 -16.22 19.27 14.41
N LEU A 32 -15.06 19.23 13.73
CA LEU A 32 -14.80 18.33 12.60
C LEU A 32 -15.00 16.83 12.90
N PRO A 33 -14.57 16.28 14.05
CA PRO A 33 -14.75 14.84 14.33
C PRO A 33 -16.20 14.36 14.24
N GLU A 34 -17.16 15.21 14.59
CA GLU A 34 -18.60 14.90 14.56
C GLU A 34 -19.25 15.29 13.22
N ARG A 35 -18.81 16.40 12.61
CA ARG A 35 -19.41 16.91 11.36
C ARG A 35 -18.95 16.18 10.12
N GLU A 36 -17.68 15.76 10.06
CA GLU A 36 -17.13 15.04 8.90
C GLU A 36 -17.91 13.76 8.60
N PRO A 37 -18.20 12.85 9.57
CA PRO A 37 -19.03 11.68 9.31
C PRO A 37 -20.42 12.04 8.74
N GLN A 38 -21.03 13.13 9.20
CA GLN A 38 -22.33 13.58 8.70
C GLN A 38 -22.24 14.07 7.24
N TRP A 39 -21.15 14.73 6.87
CA TRP A 39 -20.90 15.13 5.47
C TRP A 39 -20.68 13.93 4.56
N LEU A 40 -19.89 12.94 5.01
CA LEU A 40 -19.65 11.71 4.26
C LEU A 40 -20.94 10.92 4.05
N ALA A 41 -21.74 10.73 5.11
CA ALA A 41 -23.04 10.07 5.01
C ALA A 41 -23.99 10.81 4.06
N ARG A 42 -23.96 12.15 4.07
CA ARG A 42 -24.72 12.95 3.11
C ARG A 42 -24.23 12.74 1.67
N TRP A 43 -22.92 12.72 1.43
CA TRP A 43 -22.35 12.49 0.10
C TRP A 43 -22.67 11.10 -0.45
N GLU A 44 -22.65 10.09 0.43
CA GLU A 44 -23.05 8.73 0.10
C GLU A 44 -24.52 8.66 -0.30
N ARG A 45 -25.44 9.21 0.52
CA ARG A 45 -26.87 9.29 0.18
C ARG A 45 -27.16 10.02 -1.13
N LEU A 46 -26.38 11.05 -1.44
CA LEU A 46 -26.52 11.79 -2.71
C LEU A 46 -25.96 11.03 -3.91
N GLY A 47 -25.13 10.00 -3.70
CA GLY A 47 -24.39 9.32 -4.76
C GLY A 47 -23.47 10.28 -5.50
N VAL A 48 -22.70 11.10 -4.76
CA VAL A 48 -21.88 12.19 -5.34
C VAL A 48 -20.98 11.69 -6.47
N TYR A 49 -20.34 10.53 -6.30
CA TYR A 49 -19.47 9.96 -7.34
C TYR A 49 -20.22 9.72 -8.66
N ALA A 50 -21.39 9.05 -8.60
CA ALA A 50 -22.20 8.77 -9.78
C ALA A 50 -22.70 10.06 -10.45
N ARG A 51 -23.12 11.06 -9.66
CA ARG A 51 -23.51 12.38 -10.20
C ARG A 51 -22.34 13.12 -10.87
N LEU A 52 -21.15 13.05 -10.28
CA LEU A 52 -19.94 13.61 -10.89
C LEU A 52 -19.60 12.93 -12.21
N ARG A 53 -19.81 11.61 -12.34
CA ARG A 53 -19.63 10.90 -13.62
C ARG A 53 -20.68 11.31 -14.65
N ALA A 54 -21.95 11.37 -14.27
CA ALA A 54 -23.03 11.76 -15.15
C ALA A 54 -22.85 13.20 -15.69
N SER A 55 -22.51 14.15 -14.81
CA SER A 55 -22.24 15.55 -15.21
C SER A 55 -20.98 15.74 -16.07
N ALA A 56 -20.09 14.74 -16.10
CA ALA A 56 -18.82 14.78 -16.80
C ALA A 56 -18.79 13.93 -18.08
N ALA A 57 -19.90 13.34 -18.50
CA ALA A 57 -19.95 12.38 -19.62
C ALA A 57 -19.31 12.87 -20.93
N ASN A 58 -19.38 14.17 -21.23
CA ASN A 58 -18.83 14.79 -22.44
C ASN A 58 -17.49 15.50 -22.22
N ARG A 59 -16.87 15.35 -21.05
CA ARG A 59 -15.60 16.00 -20.70
C ARG A 59 -14.41 15.12 -21.07
N THR A 60 -13.26 15.74 -21.29
CA THR A 60 -12.02 15.01 -21.54
C THR A 60 -11.69 14.08 -20.37
N PRO A 61 -11.46 12.77 -20.61
CA PRO A 61 -11.16 11.83 -19.53
C PRO A 61 -9.80 12.14 -18.90
N PHE A 62 -9.73 12.00 -17.57
CA PHE A 62 -8.50 12.02 -16.81
C PHE A 62 -8.52 10.85 -15.84
N VAL A 63 -7.70 9.84 -16.07
CA VAL A 63 -7.66 8.64 -15.22
C VAL A 63 -6.39 8.68 -14.39
N LEU A 64 -6.56 8.72 -13.06
CA LEU A 64 -5.44 8.57 -12.13
C LEU A 64 -5.38 7.10 -11.70
N HIS A 65 -4.38 6.38 -12.21
CA HIS A 65 -4.10 5.01 -11.78
C HIS A 65 -3.54 5.01 -10.36
N ASP A 66 -4.26 4.35 -9.47
CA ASP A 66 -3.85 4.22 -8.08
C ASP A 66 -2.82 3.09 -7.94
N GLY A 67 -1.65 3.42 -7.38
CA GLY A 67 -0.73 2.40 -6.87
C GLY A 67 -1.40 1.66 -5.72
N PRO A 68 -1.73 0.37 -5.87
CA PRO A 68 -2.56 -0.35 -4.92
C PRO A 68 -1.83 -0.52 -3.58
N PRO A 69 -2.38 -0.08 -2.43
CA PRO A 69 -1.86 -0.46 -1.12
C PRO A 69 -1.88 -1.97 -0.92
N TYR A 70 -0.93 -2.48 -0.14
CA TYR A 70 -0.96 -3.85 0.33
C TYR A 70 -2.13 -4.06 1.31
N ALA A 71 -2.90 -5.12 1.11
CA ALA A 71 -3.99 -5.52 1.99
C ALA A 71 -3.46 -6.19 3.28
N ASN A 72 -2.60 -5.49 4.03
CA ASN A 72 -1.98 -5.98 5.25
C ASN A 72 -1.93 -4.89 6.31
N GLY A 73 -2.87 -4.93 7.26
CA GLY A 73 -2.91 -4.04 8.41
C GLY A 73 -3.66 -2.72 8.17
N ASN A 74 -3.77 -1.94 9.25
CA ASN A 74 -4.47 -0.64 9.25
C ASN A 74 -3.67 0.44 8.51
N LEU A 75 -4.36 1.52 8.13
CA LEU A 75 -3.71 2.67 7.52
C LEU A 75 -2.81 3.44 8.49
N HIS A 76 -1.58 3.72 8.05
CA HIS A 76 -0.68 4.68 8.70
C HIS A 76 -0.67 6.04 7.98
N ILE A 77 -0.03 7.05 8.57
CA ILE A 77 0.05 8.42 8.05
C ILE A 77 0.56 8.51 6.59
N GLY A 78 1.49 7.65 6.20
CA GLY A 78 1.97 7.57 4.81
C GLY A 78 0.86 7.25 3.79
N HIS A 79 -0.11 6.40 4.15
CA HIS A 79 -1.28 6.14 3.30
C HIS A 79 -2.18 7.38 3.23
N GLY A 80 -2.39 8.05 4.37
CA GLY A 80 -3.12 9.31 4.42
C GLY A 80 -2.55 10.37 3.48
N LEU A 81 -1.22 10.60 3.56
CA LEU A 81 -0.53 11.55 2.68
C LEU A 81 -0.73 11.22 1.20
N ASN A 82 -0.48 9.96 0.81
CA ASN A 82 -0.59 9.53 -0.59
C ASN A 82 -2.02 9.73 -1.13
N LYS A 83 -3.03 9.30 -0.37
CA LYS A 83 -4.42 9.34 -0.83
C LYS A 83 -5.02 10.75 -0.84
N VAL A 84 -4.69 11.57 0.14
CA VAL A 84 -5.13 12.97 0.16
C VAL A 84 -4.57 13.73 -1.05
N LEU A 85 -3.30 13.53 -1.39
CA LEU A 85 -2.69 14.15 -2.58
C LEU A 85 -3.39 13.70 -3.87
N LYS A 86 -3.67 12.40 -4.01
CA LYS A 86 -4.40 11.87 -5.18
C LYS A 86 -5.81 12.45 -5.27
N ASP A 87 -6.54 12.54 -4.15
CA ASP A 87 -7.89 13.09 -4.12
C ASP A 87 -7.88 14.59 -4.46
N MET A 88 -6.89 15.37 -4.00
CA MET A 88 -6.70 16.77 -4.41
C MET A 88 -6.50 16.91 -5.93
N VAL A 89 -5.68 16.06 -6.54
CA VAL A 89 -5.46 16.05 -7.99
C VAL A 89 -6.74 15.67 -8.74
N VAL A 90 -7.45 14.63 -8.30
CA VAL A 90 -8.69 14.17 -8.95
C VAL A 90 -9.77 15.24 -8.87
N ARG A 91 -9.96 15.87 -7.70
CA ARG A 91 -10.94 16.94 -7.50
C ARG A 91 -10.60 18.19 -8.30
N SER A 92 -9.34 18.62 -8.30
CA SER A 92 -8.93 19.79 -9.08
C SER A 92 -9.14 19.58 -10.57
N GLN A 93 -8.78 18.42 -11.12
CA GLN A 93 -9.01 18.08 -12.52
C GLN A 93 -10.52 18.03 -12.87
N GLN A 94 -11.35 17.51 -11.95
CA GLN A 94 -12.80 17.52 -12.10
C GLN A 94 -13.37 18.95 -12.15
N MET A 95 -12.88 19.83 -11.27
CA MET A 95 -13.28 21.25 -11.21
C MET A 95 -12.78 22.04 -12.42
N MET A 96 -11.64 21.67 -13.02
CA MET A 96 -11.13 22.20 -14.28
C MET A 96 -11.86 21.69 -15.53
N GLY A 97 -12.94 20.92 -15.35
CA GLY A 97 -13.79 20.50 -16.46
C GLY A 97 -13.36 19.20 -17.15
N ARG A 98 -12.58 18.34 -16.47
CA ARG A 98 -12.29 16.97 -16.94
C ARG A 98 -13.23 15.93 -16.32
N ASP A 99 -13.32 14.76 -16.94
CA ASP A 99 -13.93 13.55 -16.35
C ASP A 99 -12.86 12.78 -15.57
N SER A 100 -12.62 13.19 -14.33
CA SER A 100 -11.51 12.71 -13.51
C SER A 100 -11.86 11.44 -12.73
N ARG A 101 -11.47 10.28 -13.24
CA ARG A 101 -11.80 8.97 -12.67
C ARG A 101 -10.68 8.51 -11.74
N TYR A 102 -11.08 8.13 -10.53
CA TYR A 102 -10.20 7.48 -9.56
C TYR A 102 -10.75 6.10 -9.23
N ILE A 103 -9.95 5.08 -9.56
CA ILE A 103 -10.26 3.67 -9.31
C ILE A 103 -9.26 3.21 -8.25
N PRO A 104 -9.69 3.01 -7.00
CA PRO A 104 -8.83 2.47 -5.96
C PRO A 104 -8.49 1.01 -6.30
N GLY A 105 -7.31 0.56 -5.86
CA GLY A 105 -6.96 -0.85 -5.98
C GLY A 105 -6.22 -1.41 -4.77
N TRP A 106 -6.07 -2.72 -4.71
CA TRP A 106 -5.35 -3.42 -3.64
C TRP A 106 -4.45 -4.53 -4.16
N ASP A 107 -3.28 -4.63 -3.51
CA ASP A 107 -2.34 -5.72 -3.72
C ASP A 107 -2.61 -6.80 -2.66
N CYS A 108 -3.10 -7.94 -3.14
CA CYS A 108 -3.64 -9.04 -2.35
C CYS A 108 -2.71 -10.27 -2.37
N HIS A 109 -1.59 -10.19 -3.08
CA HIS A 109 -0.64 -11.30 -3.22
C HIS A 109 0.68 -11.02 -2.51
N GLY A 110 1.44 -12.10 -2.30
CA GLY A 110 2.85 -12.04 -1.91
C GLY A 110 3.14 -12.38 -0.45
N LEU A 111 4.45 -12.44 -0.18
CA LEU A 111 5.05 -12.90 1.07
C LEU A 111 4.51 -12.25 2.36
N PRO A 112 4.13 -10.96 2.40
CA PRO A 112 3.64 -10.34 3.64
C PRO A 112 2.33 -10.97 4.17
N ILE A 113 1.41 -11.35 3.29
CA ILE A 113 0.12 -11.94 3.69
C ILE A 113 0.34 -13.40 4.12
N GLU A 114 1.12 -14.15 3.35
CA GLU A 114 1.52 -15.51 3.71
C GLU A 114 2.21 -15.55 5.08
N TRP A 115 3.07 -14.57 5.36
CA TRP A 115 3.72 -14.45 6.68
C TRP A 115 2.74 -14.21 7.80
N LYS A 116 1.73 -13.36 7.60
CA LYS A 116 0.74 -13.10 8.65
C LYS A 116 -0.11 -14.32 8.97
N ILE A 117 -0.42 -15.14 7.98
CA ILE A 117 -1.19 -16.37 8.18
C ILE A 117 -0.31 -17.46 8.80
N GLU A 118 0.94 -17.59 8.37
CA GLU A 118 1.92 -18.47 9.02
C GLU A 118 2.14 -18.10 10.50
N GLU A 119 2.21 -16.82 10.85
CA GLU A 119 2.26 -16.38 12.26
C GLU A 119 1.04 -16.86 13.05
N GLN A 120 -0.15 -16.77 12.46
CA GLN A 120 -1.38 -17.26 13.11
C GLN A 120 -1.39 -18.78 13.27
N TYR A 121 -0.87 -19.53 12.30
CA TYR A 121 -0.74 -20.98 12.39
C TYR A 121 0.28 -21.40 13.45
N ARG A 122 1.45 -20.74 13.50
CA ARG A 122 2.46 -20.98 14.54
C ARG A 122 1.91 -20.67 15.93
N ALA A 123 1.12 -19.61 16.08
CA ALA A 123 0.44 -19.30 17.34
C ALA A 123 -0.57 -20.38 17.76
N LYS A 124 -1.14 -21.11 16.80
CA LYS A 124 -2.02 -22.27 17.02
C LYS A 124 -1.26 -23.60 17.15
N GLY A 125 0.07 -23.60 17.05
CA GLY A 125 0.91 -24.80 17.13
C GLY A 125 0.87 -25.70 15.88
N LEU A 126 0.43 -25.17 14.73
CA LEU A 126 0.37 -25.91 13.46
C LEU A 126 1.54 -25.48 12.56
N ASN A 127 2.15 -26.43 11.85
CA ASN A 127 3.19 -26.14 10.84
C ASN A 127 2.56 -25.91 9.46
N LYS A 128 3.23 -25.09 8.65
CA LYS A 128 2.82 -24.74 7.28
C LYS A 128 2.77 -25.97 6.38
N ASP A 129 3.72 -26.88 6.54
CA ASP A 129 3.90 -28.05 5.68
C ASP A 129 2.82 -29.12 5.89
N ASP A 130 2.08 -29.04 7.00
CA ASP A 130 0.98 -29.94 7.33
C ASP A 130 -0.37 -29.46 6.76
N VAL A 131 -0.42 -28.25 6.18
CA VAL A 131 -1.63 -27.65 5.63
C VAL A 131 -1.67 -27.84 4.12
N ASP A 132 -2.83 -28.24 3.58
CA ASP A 132 -3.05 -28.31 2.14
C ASP A 132 -2.84 -26.93 1.48
N VAL A 133 -2.08 -26.90 0.40
CA VAL A 133 -1.71 -25.67 -0.32
C VAL A 133 -2.94 -24.94 -0.85
N VAL A 134 -3.96 -25.68 -1.30
CA VAL A 134 -5.20 -25.06 -1.81
C VAL A 134 -5.98 -24.42 -0.67
N ALA A 135 -6.13 -25.11 0.46
CA ALA A 135 -6.73 -24.55 1.66
C ALA A 135 -5.99 -23.29 2.15
N PHE A 136 -4.66 -23.33 2.21
CA PHE A 136 -3.83 -22.18 2.60
C PHE A 136 -4.06 -20.96 1.68
N ARG A 137 -4.09 -21.16 0.36
CA ARG A 137 -4.34 -20.08 -0.60
C ARG A 137 -5.76 -19.49 -0.47
N GLN A 138 -6.76 -20.32 -0.20
CA GLN A 138 -8.13 -19.85 0.05
C GLN A 138 -8.21 -18.99 1.31
N GLU A 139 -7.48 -19.35 2.35
CA GLU A 139 -7.39 -18.53 3.57
C GLU A 139 -6.65 -17.22 3.35
N CYS A 140 -5.56 -17.23 2.58
CA CYS A 140 -4.88 -16.01 2.12
C CYS A 140 -5.85 -15.05 1.42
N ARG A 141 -6.72 -15.59 0.55
CA ARG A 141 -7.73 -14.78 -0.15
C ARG A 141 -8.75 -14.18 0.82
N LYS A 142 -9.31 -14.99 1.73
CA LYS A 142 -10.27 -14.52 2.74
C LYS A 142 -9.68 -13.46 3.67
N PHE A 143 -8.42 -13.64 4.06
CA PHE A 143 -7.70 -12.67 4.87
C PHE A 143 -7.52 -11.34 4.13
N ALA A 144 -7.12 -11.39 2.86
CA ALA A 144 -7.00 -10.20 2.02
C ALA A 144 -8.34 -9.48 1.85
N GLU A 145 -9.43 -10.21 1.57
CA GLU A 145 -10.79 -9.65 1.45
C GLU A 145 -11.21 -8.90 2.73
N ALA A 146 -10.97 -9.49 3.90
CA ALA A 146 -11.30 -8.84 5.17
C ALA A 146 -10.52 -7.52 5.37
N TRP A 147 -9.23 -7.49 5.03
CA TRP A 147 -8.42 -6.27 5.14
C TRP A 147 -8.78 -5.20 4.11
N VAL A 148 -9.19 -5.60 2.90
CA VAL A 148 -9.67 -4.67 1.88
C VAL A 148 -10.88 -3.91 2.40
N GLU A 149 -11.84 -4.58 3.05
CA GLU A 149 -13.02 -3.92 3.61
C GLU A 149 -12.66 -2.93 4.73
N VAL A 150 -11.78 -3.31 5.66
CA VAL A 150 -11.33 -2.42 6.74
C VAL A 150 -10.64 -1.18 6.15
N GLN A 151 -9.66 -1.37 5.27
CA GLN A 151 -8.93 -0.26 4.67
C GLN A 151 -9.83 0.62 3.79
N ARG A 152 -10.81 0.04 3.10
CA ARG A 152 -11.82 0.77 2.32
C ARG A 152 -12.59 1.74 3.20
N GLU A 153 -13.07 1.30 4.36
CA GLU A 153 -13.79 2.16 5.29
C GLU A 153 -12.87 3.25 5.89
N GLU A 154 -11.61 2.92 6.19
CA GLU A 154 -10.63 3.92 6.64
C GLU A 154 -10.34 4.97 5.55
N PHE A 155 -10.25 4.57 4.27
CA PHE A 155 -10.09 5.53 3.16
C PHE A 155 -11.35 6.38 2.90
N LYS A 156 -12.55 5.80 3.03
CA LYS A 156 -13.80 6.56 2.96
C LYS A 156 -13.87 7.59 4.09
N ARG A 157 -13.40 7.24 5.29
CA ARG A 157 -13.31 8.17 6.43
C ARG A 157 -12.38 9.35 6.16
N LEU A 158 -11.34 9.19 5.34
CA LEU A 158 -10.48 10.28 4.87
C LEU A 158 -11.15 11.20 3.82
N GLY A 159 -12.37 10.88 3.39
CA GLY A 159 -13.15 11.69 2.43
C GLY A 159 -12.72 11.53 0.98
N VAL A 160 -11.96 10.48 0.67
CA VAL A 160 -11.48 10.20 -0.68
C VAL A 160 -12.64 9.78 -1.58
N THR A 161 -12.76 10.41 -2.74
CA THR A 161 -13.81 10.11 -3.72
C THR A 161 -13.30 9.20 -4.83
N GLY A 162 -13.91 8.02 -4.98
CA GLY A 162 -13.50 7.00 -5.94
C GLY A 162 -14.57 5.97 -6.21
N ASN A 163 -14.28 5.08 -7.16
CA ASN A 163 -15.11 3.92 -7.42
C ASN A 163 -14.88 2.85 -6.34
N TRP A 164 -15.55 2.99 -5.19
CA TRP A 164 -15.46 2.02 -4.10
C TRP A 164 -16.26 0.74 -4.34
N ALA A 165 -17.24 0.79 -5.25
CA ALA A 165 -18.12 -0.35 -5.57
C ALA A 165 -17.42 -1.40 -6.44
N ASP A 166 -16.54 -0.94 -7.34
CA ASP A 166 -15.78 -1.79 -8.25
C ASP A 166 -14.30 -1.39 -8.22
N PRO A 167 -13.57 -1.81 -7.17
CA PRO A 167 -12.14 -1.57 -7.03
C PRO A 167 -11.31 -2.59 -7.81
N TYR A 168 -10.10 -2.21 -8.20
CA TYR A 168 -9.15 -3.14 -8.82
C TYR A 168 -8.47 -4.02 -7.77
N LEU A 169 -8.74 -5.32 -7.79
CA LEU A 169 -8.10 -6.29 -6.91
C LEU A 169 -7.16 -7.17 -7.73
N THR A 170 -5.91 -7.28 -7.30
CA THR A 170 -4.91 -8.17 -7.94
C THR A 170 -5.27 -9.65 -7.87
N MET A 171 -6.12 -10.04 -6.92
CA MET A 171 -6.68 -11.38 -6.82
C MET A 171 -7.96 -11.58 -7.64
N ASP A 172 -8.45 -10.58 -8.36
CA ASP A 172 -9.59 -10.78 -9.26
C ASP A 172 -9.17 -11.67 -10.45
N PHE A 173 -10.06 -12.57 -10.87
CA PHE A 173 -9.76 -13.54 -11.93
C PHE A 173 -9.40 -12.86 -13.25
N HIS A 174 -10.00 -11.71 -13.53
CA HIS A 174 -9.63 -10.91 -14.70
C HIS A 174 -8.18 -10.42 -14.62
N ALA A 175 -7.77 -9.87 -13.47
CA ALA A 175 -6.40 -9.39 -13.27
C ALA A 175 -5.38 -10.53 -13.39
N GLU A 176 -5.64 -11.68 -12.78
CA GLU A 176 -4.79 -12.87 -12.88
C GLU A 176 -4.67 -13.39 -14.33
N ALA A 177 -5.79 -13.41 -15.07
CA ALA A 177 -5.79 -13.81 -16.48
C ALA A 177 -4.97 -12.84 -17.36
N VAL A 178 -5.08 -11.53 -17.11
CA VAL A 178 -4.27 -10.52 -17.82
C VAL A 178 -2.78 -10.70 -17.50
N ILE A 179 -2.42 -10.92 -16.23
CA ILE A 179 -1.03 -11.18 -15.83
C ILE A 179 -0.48 -12.42 -16.55
N ALA A 180 -1.26 -13.52 -16.60
CA ALA A 180 -0.86 -14.74 -17.29
C ALA A 180 -0.71 -14.52 -18.81
N ALA A 181 -1.62 -13.76 -19.43
CA ALA A 181 -1.55 -13.43 -20.86
C ALA A 181 -0.35 -12.54 -21.20
N GLU A 182 -0.04 -11.53 -20.37
CA GLU A 182 1.15 -10.70 -20.56
C GLU A 182 2.42 -11.51 -20.37
N PHE A 183 2.47 -12.39 -19.36
CA PHE A 183 3.58 -13.32 -19.19
C PHE A 183 3.78 -14.21 -20.43
N GLN A 184 2.69 -14.75 -20.99
CA GLN A 184 2.75 -15.52 -22.23
C GLN A 184 3.34 -14.71 -23.39
N LYS A 185 2.94 -13.44 -23.56
CA LYS A 185 3.54 -12.57 -24.61
C LYS A 185 5.04 -12.38 -24.39
N PHE A 186 5.49 -12.19 -23.15
CA PHE A 186 6.93 -12.09 -22.84
C PHE A 186 7.70 -13.35 -23.23
N LEU A 187 7.12 -14.53 -22.98
CA LEU A 187 7.69 -15.82 -23.40
C LEU A 187 7.78 -15.92 -24.93
N MET A 188 6.69 -15.58 -25.63
CA MET A 188 6.59 -15.74 -27.08
C MET A 188 7.46 -14.74 -27.85
N ASN A 189 7.72 -13.57 -27.29
CA ASN A 189 8.57 -12.54 -27.90
C ASN A 189 10.08 -12.82 -27.76
N GLY A 190 10.47 -13.99 -27.23
CA GLY A 190 11.87 -14.40 -27.12
C GLY A 190 12.67 -13.62 -26.08
N THR A 191 12.00 -12.99 -25.11
CA THR A 191 12.68 -12.36 -23.98
C THR A 191 13.37 -13.46 -23.18
N PRO A 192 14.68 -13.36 -22.89
CA PRO A 192 15.41 -14.46 -22.26
C PRO A 192 14.81 -14.83 -20.90
N LEU A 193 14.50 -16.12 -20.78
CA LEU A 193 14.04 -16.78 -19.56
C LEU A 193 15.23 -17.21 -18.70
N PRO A 194 15.04 -17.38 -17.37
CA PRO A 194 16.13 -17.34 -16.40
C PRO A 194 17.18 -18.44 -16.61
N GLY A 195 18.45 -18.03 -16.56
CA GLY A 195 19.60 -18.90 -16.28
C GLY A 195 19.91 -18.96 -14.79
N LEU A 196 20.95 -19.71 -14.42
CA LEU A 196 21.47 -19.74 -13.05
C LEU A 196 22.01 -18.36 -12.68
N GLU A 197 21.45 -17.79 -11.63
CA GLU A 197 21.86 -16.51 -11.09
C GLU A 197 21.98 -16.61 -9.57
N ALA A 198 23.08 -16.11 -9.02
CA ALA A 198 23.24 -15.95 -7.58
C ALA A 198 22.17 -14.98 -7.05
N ARG A 199 21.27 -15.49 -6.22
CA ARG A 199 20.23 -14.70 -5.55
C ARG A 199 20.41 -14.73 -4.06
N HIS A 200 20.01 -13.63 -3.41
CA HIS A 200 19.87 -13.62 -1.97
C HIS A 200 18.70 -14.53 -1.59
N VAL A 201 18.96 -15.51 -0.73
CA VAL A 201 17.97 -16.44 -0.20
C VAL A 201 17.78 -16.14 1.27
N GLU A 202 16.52 -15.98 1.69
CA GLU A 202 16.21 -15.80 3.10
C GLU A 202 16.11 -17.18 3.78
N PRO A 203 17.03 -17.52 4.73
CA PRO A 203 17.15 -18.90 5.24
C PRO A 203 15.91 -19.41 5.96
N ARG A 204 15.01 -18.52 6.40
CA ARG A 204 13.77 -18.90 7.10
C ARG A 204 12.65 -19.38 6.17
N ARG A 205 12.77 -19.20 4.85
CA ARG A 205 11.64 -19.29 3.91
C ARG A 205 11.95 -20.05 2.62
N GLU A 206 13.22 -20.40 2.38
CA GLU A 206 13.69 -21.12 1.18
C GLU A 206 13.36 -20.43 -0.16
N ASP A 207 12.82 -19.21 -0.14
CA ASP A 207 12.48 -18.41 -1.31
C ASP A 207 13.58 -17.40 -1.67
N GLY A 208 13.83 -17.24 -2.97
CA GLY A 208 14.74 -16.23 -3.50
C GLY A 208 14.13 -14.83 -3.49
N ALA A 209 14.79 -13.86 -2.85
CA ALA A 209 14.34 -12.47 -2.85
C ALA A 209 14.69 -11.75 -4.16
N GLY A 210 13.76 -10.91 -4.66
CA GLY A 210 14.03 -10.02 -5.79
C GLY A 210 15.06 -8.95 -5.42
N ARG A 211 15.95 -8.58 -6.36
CA ARG A 211 17.09 -7.66 -6.14
C ARG A 211 16.74 -6.28 -5.54
N GLY A 212 15.48 -5.85 -5.61
CA GLY A 212 15.01 -4.59 -5.00
C GLY A 212 14.32 -4.74 -3.64
N ARG A 213 14.17 -5.95 -3.09
CA ARG A 213 13.44 -6.20 -1.84
C ARG A 213 14.33 -6.22 -0.59
N GLY A 214 15.65 -6.26 -0.75
CA GLY A 214 16.60 -6.30 0.35
C GLY A 214 17.00 -4.90 0.83
N ARG A 215 16.83 -4.63 2.13
CA ARG A 215 17.57 -3.56 2.82
C ARG A 215 18.74 -4.20 3.53
N ILE A 216 19.96 -3.71 3.32
CA ILE A 216 21.16 -4.21 4.00
C ILE A 216 21.36 -3.38 5.28
N PRO A 217 21.02 -3.90 6.47
CA PRO A 217 21.39 -3.24 7.72
C PRO A 217 22.91 -3.28 7.89
N ARG A 218 23.47 -2.23 8.53
CA ARG A 218 24.89 -2.26 8.91
C ARG A 218 25.08 -3.29 10.01
N HIS A 219 25.97 -4.23 9.78
CA HIS A 219 26.46 -5.17 10.77
C HIS A 219 27.98 -5.11 10.80
N ASP A 220 28.56 -5.01 12.00
CA ASP A 220 29.98 -5.22 12.19
C ASP A 220 30.26 -6.72 12.12
N GLN A 221 30.99 -7.13 11.09
CA GLN A 221 31.36 -8.51 10.83
C GLN A 221 32.87 -8.68 11.05
N PRO A 222 33.32 -9.74 11.74
CA PRO A 222 34.74 -10.02 11.89
C PRO A 222 35.36 -10.38 10.53
N SER A 223 36.40 -9.64 10.13
CA SER A 223 37.18 -9.92 8.92
C SER A 223 38.28 -10.94 9.21
N GLY A 224 38.26 -12.09 8.53
CA GLY A 224 39.32 -13.10 8.60
C GLY A 224 40.21 -13.09 7.35
N LEU A 225 41.54 -13.11 7.53
CA LEU A 225 42.48 -13.38 6.44
C LEU A 225 42.82 -14.88 6.41
N GLY A 226 42.46 -15.55 5.30
CA GLY A 226 42.87 -16.92 5.02
C GLY A 226 43.99 -16.97 3.97
N ALA A 227 45.16 -17.50 4.32
CA ALA A 227 46.25 -17.75 3.38
C ALA A 227 46.08 -19.13 2.74
N PHE A 228 45.88 -19.18 1.41
CA PHE A 228 45.86 -20.42 0.66
C PHE A 228 47.28 -20.71 0.13
N PRO A 229 47.93 -21.83 0.50
CA PRO A 229 49.26 -22.15 -0.01
C PRO A 229 49.18 -22.42 -1.52
N GLY A 230 49.89 -21.60 -2.30
CA GLY A 230 50.02 -21.79 -3.74
C GLY A 230 50.79 -23.08 -4.06
N CYS A 231 50.23 -23.92 -4.92
CA CYS A 231 50.95 -25.08 -5.45
C CYS A 231 52.11 -24.58 -6.33
N GLN A 232 53.32 -24.52 -5.77
CA GLN A 232 54.52 -24.23 -6.55
C GLN A 232 54.76 -25.39 -7.53
N ARG A 233 54.57 -25.14 -8.84
CA ARG A 233 55.20 -25.96 -9.88
C ARG A 233 56.72 -25.87 -9.68
N ARG A 234 57.31 -26.88 -9.06
CA ARG A 234 58.77 -27.08 -9.16
C ARG A 234 59.09 -27.43 -10.60
N GLN A 235 59.84 -26.55 -11.27
CA GLN A 235 60.54 -26.93 -12.49
C GLN A 235 61.46 -28.12 -12.16
N GLY A 236 61.29 -29.22 -12.90
CA GLY A 236 62.27 -30.31 -12.97
C GLY A 236 62.41 -31.18 -11.73
N HIS A 237 61.37 -31.92 -11.35
CA HIS A 237 61.50 -33.33 -10.92
C HIS A 237 60.12 -33.97 -10.88
N LEU A 238 59.98 -35.12 -11.56
CA LEU A 238 58.80 -36.00 -11.48
C LEU A 238 58.49 -36.28 -10.01
N CYS A 239 57.37 -35.74 -9.52
CA CYS A 239 56.81 -36.11 -8.24
C CYS A 239 56.12 -37.47 -8.40
N SER A 240 56.88 -38.56 -8.22
CA SER A 240 56.30 -39.86 -7.91
C SER A 240 55.77 -39.81 -6.47
N ARG A 241 54.52 -39.38 -6.30
CA ARG A 241 53.73 -39.80 -5.14
C ARG A 241 52.52 -40.54 -5.66
N ARG A 242 52.61 -41.87 -5.58
CA ARG A 242 51.46 -42.76 -5.51
C ARG A 242 50.52 -42.19 -4.45
N SER A 243 49.35 -41.72 -4.87
CA SER A 243 48.18 -41.69 -4.01
C SER A 243 47.36 -42.91 -4.38
N SER A 244 47.60 -44.00 -3.65
CA SER A 244 46.71 -45.14 -3.59
C SER A 244 45.43 -44.71 -2.86
N ALA A 245 44.30 -44.80 -3.57
CA ALA A 245 42.91 -44.95 -3.11
C ALA A 245 41.96 -44.06 -3.92
N LEU A 246 41.88 -44.35 -5.22
CA LEU A 246 40.65 -44.17 -6.00
C LEU A 246 39.70 -45.31 -5.60
N GLY A 247 38.65 -45.02 -4.84
CA GLY A 247 37.33 -45.59 -5.12
C GLY A 247 36.61 -44.55 -5.98
N GLN A 248 36.37 -44.80 -7.28
CA GLN A 248 35.10 -45.35 -7.78
C GLN A 248 33.90 -44.57 -7.21
N GLN A 249 33.04 -43.90 -7.97
CA GLN A 249 32.51 -44.10 -9.33
C GLN A 249 31.70 -42.81 -9.62
N ALA A 250 31.83 -42.18 -10.78
CA ALA A 250 31.12 -42.45 -12.04
C ALA A 250 30.00 -41.43 -12.29
N PHE A 251 30.02 -40.94 -13.52
CA PHE A 251 28.96 -40.27 -14.27
C PHE A 251 27.54 -40.69 -13.88
N CYS A 252 26.72 -39.69 -13.54
CA CYS A 252 25.43 -39.39 -14.17
C CYS A 252 25.09 -37.91 -13.91
#